data_AF-A0A814PXF0-F1
#
_entry.id   AF-A0A814PXF0-F1
#
_cell.length_a   1.000
_cell.length_b   1.000
_cell.length_c   1.000
_cell.angle_alpha   90.00
_cell.angle_beta   90.00
_cell.angle_gamma   90.00
#
_symmetry.space_group_name_H-M   'P 1'
#
loop_
_entity.id
_entity.type
_entity.pdbx_description
1 polymer ?
#
loop_
_entity_poly.entity_id
_entity_poly.type
_entity_poly.pdbx_seq_one_letter_code
_entity_poly.pdbx_strand_id
1 'polypeptide(L)'
;MGQCHVFSYPSEMLYYQKITNNFSGGLYQYVRFISLYDEYPFEHEFFIKIFQSFLFIEKLSLINHQSQKYKQSYKSINHNLSIVKYNYLITLDIENVHDDYIEEFLFNIKTYFHNNILVYINYKSLERVTHNFTRDATQINCSKITEIYLFEEKNYSNSLCDYFSIAIIH
;
A
#
# COMPACT_ATOMS: atom_id res chain seq x y z
N MET A 1 -21.28 -16.40 32.72
CA MET A 1 -20.15 -15.95 31.88
C MET A 1 -20.64 -14.75 31.09
N GLY A 2 -20.28 -13.52 31.49
CA GLY A 2 -20.74 -12.30 30.85
C GLY A 2 -19.86 -11.98 29.63
N GLN A 3 -20.47 -11.87 28.46
CA GLN A 3 -19.83 -11.27 27.29
C GLN A 3 -19.73 -9.76 27.52
N CYS A 4 -18.51 -9.26 27.64
CA CYS A 4 -18.24 -7.82 27.65
C CYS A 4 -18.24 -7.34 26.19
N HIS A 5 -19.37 -6.82 25.73
CA HIS A 5 -19.46 -6.12 24.45
C HIS A 5 -19.04 -4.67 24.68
N VAL A 6 -17.75 -4.39 24.50
CA VAL A 6 -17.26 -3.01 24.47
C VAL A 6 -17.72 -2.40 23.15
N PHE A 7 -18.83 -1.69 23.17
CA PHE A 7 -19.24 -0.82 22.08
C PHE A 7 -18.46 0.49 22.23
N SER A 8 -17.28 0.58 21.61
CA SER A 8 -16.79 1.89 21.20
C SER A 8 -17.74 2.38 20.11
N TYR A 9 -18.32 3.58 20.31
CA TYR A 9 -19.14 4.20 19.28
C TYR A 9 -18.29 4.29 17.99
N PRO A 10 -18.71 3.68 16.86
CA PRO A 10 -17.93 3.70 15.61
C PRO A 10 -17.71 5.11 15.06
N SER A 11 -18.35 6.12 15.65
CA SER A 11 -18.34 7.51 15.18
C SER A 11 -17.04 8.28 15.46
N GLU A 12 -16.13 7.75 16.26
CA GLU A 12 -14.88 8.45 16.64
C GLU A 12 -13.62 7.59 16.47
N MET A 13 -13.76 6.37 15.96
CA MET A 13 -12.63 5.46 15.80
C MET A 13 -11.71 5.94 14.67
N LEU A 14 -10.57 6.53 15.03
CA LEU A 14 -9.56 7.00 14.07
C LEU A 14 -8.64 5.88 13.56
N TYR A 15 -8.44 4.82 14.34
CA TYR A 15 -7.48 3.75 14.07
C TYR A 15 -8.17 2.40 13.94
N TYR A 16 -7.82 1.60 12.93
CA TYR A 16 -8.19 0.18 12.86
C TYR A 16 -6.95 -0.65 12.57
N GLN A 17 -6.48 -1.37 13.59
CA GLN A 17 -5.23 -2.13 13.50
C GLN A 17 -5.47 -3.62 13.26
N LYS A 18 -4.49 -4.26 12.60
CA LYS A 18 -4.40 -5.72 12.37
C LYS A 18 -5.61 -6.28 11.63
N ILE A 19 -6.02 -5.61 10.57
CA ILE A 19 -7.06 -6.10 9.66
C ILE A 19 -6.50 -7.30 8.90
N THR A 20 -7.22 -8.42 8.95
CA THR A 20 -6.84 -9.69 8.32
C THR A 20 -7.79 -10.01 7.15
N ASN A 21 -7.54 -11.11 6.42
CA ASN A 21 -8.38 -11.60 5.33
C ASN A 21 -9.82 -11.93 5.78
N ASN A 22 -10.05 -12.13 7.09
CA ASN A 22 -11.38 -12.35 7.64
C ASN A 22 -12.23 -11.06 7.72
N PHE A 23 -11.68 -9.92 7.30
CA PHE A 23 -12.41 -8.67 7.25
C PHE A 23 -13.64 -8.77 6.34
N SER A 24 -14.81 -8.57 6.95
CA SER A 24 -16.11 -8.66 6.29
C SER A 24 -16.48 -7.41 5.48
N GLY A 25 -15.75 -6.31 5.67
CA GLY A 25 -16.10 -5.00 5.10
C GLY A 25 -16.92 -4.14 6.07
N GLY A 26 -17.63 -3.15 5.53
CA GLY A 26 -18.43 -2.18 6.28
C GLY A 26 -17.97 -0.75 6.00
N LEU A 27 -18.72 0.26 6.43
CA LEU A 27 -18.33 1.66 6.22
C LEU A 27 -17.75 2.27 7.49
N TYR A 28 -16.48 2.69 7.42
CA TYR A 28 -15.73 3.25 8.55
C TYR A 28 -15.28 4.68 8.21
N GLN A 29 -16.24 5.59 8.14
CA GLN A 29 -16.02 6.96 7.66
C GLN A 29 -15.09 7.83 8.52
N TYR A 30 -14.83 7.43 9.77
CA TYR A 30 -13.97 8.17 10.71
C TYR A 30 -12.56 7.60 10.82
N VAL A 31 -12.34 6.37 10.36
CA VAL A 31 -11.01 5.75 10.41
C VAL A 31 -10.12 6.46 9.39
N ARG A 32 -8.92 6.82 9.84
CA ARG A 32 -7.86 7.48 9.04
C ARG A 32 -6.60 6.63 8.98
N PHE A 33 -6.35 5.81 10.00
CA PHE A 33 -5.13 5.04 10.14
C PHE A 33 -5.48 3.55 10.18
N ILE A 34 -4.98 2.78 9.23
CA ILE A 34 -5.19 1.32 9.21
C ILE A 34 -3.88 0.56 9.15
N SER A 35 -3.87 -0.63 9.78
CA SER A 35 -2.82 -1.61 9.59
C SER A 35 -3.37 -2.95 9.14
N LEU A 36 -2.76 -3.50 8.10
CA LEU A 36 -3.08 -4.79 7.50
C LEU A 36 -2.03 -5.80 7.93
N TYR A 37 -2.46 -6.97 8.41
CA TYR A 37 -1.58 -8.06 8.78
C TYR A 37 -2.31 -9.38 8.65
N ASP A 38 -1.68 -10.37 8.04
CA ASP A 38 -2.18 -11.74 8.00
C ASP A 38 -1.03 -12.72 7.73
N GLU A 39 -1.21 -13.97 8.13
CA GLU A 39 -0.35 -15.09 7.76
C GLU A 39 -0.64 -15.58 6.33
N TYR A 40 -1.81 -15.25 5.78
CA TYR A 40 -2.22 -15.58 4.41
C TYR A 40 -2.04 -14.40 3.45
N PRO A 41 -1.80 -14.63 2.14
CA PRO A 41 -1.67 -13.55 1.17
C PRO A 41 -2.89 -12.63 1.08
N PHE A 42 -2.68 -11.36 0.77
CA PHE A 42 -3.74 -10.43 0.39
C PHE A 42 -3.83 -10.27 -1.13
N GLU A 43 -4.95 -10.67 -1.71
CA GLU A 43 -5.19 -10.52 -3.15
C GLU A 43 -5.73 -9.12 -3.48
N HIS A 44 -5.72 -8.71 -4.74
CA HIS A 44 -6.18 -7.38 -5.17
C HIS A 44 -7.61 -7.06 -4.68
N GLU A 45 -8.50 -8.04 -4.68
CA GLU A 45 -9.88 -7.91 -4.21
C GLU A 45 -9.96 -7.52 -2.73
N PHE A 46 -8.96 -7.90 -1.92
CA PHE A 46 -8.86 -7.47 -0.55
C PHE A 46 -8.59 -5.96 -0.48
N PHE A 47 -7.67 -5.43 -1.27
CA PHE A 47 -7.38 -3.99 -1.33
C PHE A 47 -8.58 -3.18 -1.85
N ILE A 48 -9.35 -3.71 -2.80
CA ILE A 48 -10.64 -3.13 -3.21
C ILE A 48 -11.60 -3.06 -2.01
N LYS A 49 -11.75 -4.16 -1.26
CA LYS A 49 -12.63 -4.21 -0.09
C LYS A 49 -12.18 -3.22 0.99
N ILE A 50 -10.88 -3.12 1.25
CA ILE A 50 -10.30 -2.14 2.18
C ILE A 50 -10.66 -0.72 1.73
N PHE A 51 -10.39 -0.37 0.47
CA PHE A 51 -10.71 0.96 -0.05
C PHE A 51 -12.20 1.31 0.06
N GLN A 52 -13.09 0.38 -0.29
CA GLN A 52 -14.54 0.58 -0.16
C GLN A 52 -14.99 0.78 1.28
N SER A 53 -14.25 0.21 2.24
CA SER A 53 -14.60 0.28 3.65
C SER A 53 -14.06 1.53 4.35
N PHE A 54 -12.93 2.04 3.87
CA PHE A 54 -12.19 3.13 4.48
C PHE A 54 -11.90 4.23 3.45
N LEU A 55 -12.89 5.10 3.20
CA LEU A 55 -12.83 6.09 2.11
C LEU A 55 -11.82 7.23 2.33
N PHE A 56 -11.35 7.42 3.57
CA PHE A 56 -10.54 8.57 3.98
C PHE A 56 -9.22 8.13 4.64
N ILE A 57 -8.64 6.99 4.22
CA ILE A 57 -7.35 6.53 4.77
C ILE A 57 -6.27 7.58 4.51
N GLU A 58 -5.64 8.03 5.58
CA GLU A 58 -4.45 8.90 5.57
C GLU A 58 -3.16 8.10 5.77
N LYS A 59 -3.22 7.02 6.56
CA LYS A 59 -2.08 6.11 6.76
C LYS A 59 -2.49 4.65 6.57
N LEU A 60 -1.73 3.96 5.75
CA LEU A 60 -1.83 2.52 5.54
C LEU A 60 -0.48 1.88 5.85
N SER A 61 -0.47 0.94 6.80
CA SER A 61 0.68 0.05 6.99
C SER A 61 0.32 -1.38 6.64
N LEU A 62 1.21 -2.10 5.98
CA LEU A 62 1.01 -3.50 5.62
C LEU A 62 2.21 -4.32 6.07
N ILE A 63 1.93 -5.46 6.68
CA ILE A 63 2.94 -6.48 6.98
C ILE A 63 2.41 -7.80 6.44
N ASN A 64 3.05 -8.32 5.39
CA ASN A 64 2.74 -9.62 4.83
C ASN A 64 3.91 -10.11 3.95
N HIS A 65 4.54 -11.21 4.33
CA HIS A 65 5.70 -11.76 3.62
C HIS A 65 5.33 -12.84 2.59
N GLN A 66 4.04 -13.22 2.52
CA GLN A 66 3.59 -14.22 1.56
C GLN A 66 3.31 -13.58 0.20
N SER A 67 3.74 -14.24 -0.87
CA SER A 67 3.45 -13.82 -2.24
C SER A 67 1.96 -13.93 -2.56
N GLN A 68 1.47 -13.05 -3.44
CA GLN A 68 0.11 -13.12 -3.95
C GLN A 68 -0.04 -14.38 -4.81
N LYS A 69 -1.14 -15.12 -4.63
CA LYS A 69 -1.41 -16.33 -5.40
C LYS A 69 -1.91 -15.99 -6.79
N TYR A 70 -2.72 -14.94 -6.92
CA TYR A 70 -3.36 -14.56 -8.17
C TYR A 70 -2.73 -13.29 -8.75
N LYS A 71 -1.45 -13.42 -9.14
CA LYS A 71 -0.68 -12.31 -9.71
C LYS A 71 -1.37 -11.74 -10.93
N GLN A 72 -1.86 -10.51 -10.81
CA GLN A 72 -2.24 -9.70 -11.96
C GLN A 72 -0.96 -9.11 -12.53
N SER A 73 -0.31 -9.85 -13.43
CA SER A 73 0.80 -9.31 -14.19
C SER A 73 0.27 -8.24 -15.16
N TYR A 74 1.11 -7.27 -15.51
CA TYR A 74 0.81 -6.29 -16.56
C TYR A 74 0.43 -6.93 -17.92
N LYS A 75 0.82 -8.20 -18.15
CA LYS A 75 0.50 -8.98 -19.36
C LYS A 75 -0.83 -9.74 -19.26
N SER A 76 -1.34 -9.96 -18.05
CA SER A 76 -2.50 -10.81 -17.76
C SER A 76 -3.59 -10.07 -17.00
N ILE A 77 -3.64 -8.74 -17.13
CA ILE A 77 -4.65 -7.92 -16.46
C ILE A 77 -6.00 -8.40 -16.97
N ASN A 78 -6.77 -9.01 -16.08
CA ASN A 78 -8.21 -9.08 -16.26
C ASN A 78 -8.69 -7.63 -16.22
N HIS A 79 -8.97 -7.03 -17.39
CA HIS A 79 -9.37 -5.62 -17.56
C HIS A 79 -10.63 -5.21 -16.77
N ASN A 80 -11.22 -6.13 -16.01
CA ASN A 80 -12.42 -5.95 -15.22
C ASN A 80 -12.15 -5.55 -13.76
N LEU A 81 -10.91 -5.56 -13.28
CA LEU A 81 -10.61 -5.18 -11.90
C LEU A 81 -10.36 -3.68 -11.76
N SER A 82 -11.00 -3.10 -10.75
CA SER A 82 -11.03 -1.65 -10.55
C SER A 82 -9.75 -1.15 -9.92
N ILE A 83 -9.15 -0.12 -10.52
CA ILE A 83 -8.01 0.59 -9.93
C ILE A 83 -8.41 1.14 -8.56
N VAL A 84 -7.63 0.82 -7.53
CA VAL A 84 -7.82 1.34 -6.17
C VAL A 84 -7.25 2.76 -6.09
N LYS A 85 -8.08 3.74 -5.71
CA LYS A 85 -7.68 5.16 -5.70
C LYS A 85 -7.55 5.69 -4.28
N TYR A 86 -6.33 5.76 -3.77
CA TYR A 86 -6.07 6.31 -2.43
C TYR A 86 -5.94 7.84 -2.50
N ASN A 87 -7.08 8.52 -2.49
CA ASN A 87 -7.13 9.98 -2.65
C ASN A 87 -6.64 10.78 -1.44
N TYR A 88 -6.69 10.18 -0.24
CA TYR A 88 -6.36 10.84 1.03
C TYR A 88 -5.10 10.27 1.68
N LEU A 89 -4.46 9.29 1.05
CA LEU A 89 -3.30 8.62 1.63
C LEU A 89 -2.10 9.56 1.61
N ILE A 90 -1.55 9.79 2.79
CA ILE A 90 -0.38 10.63 3.03
C ILE A 90 0.82 9.75 3.38
N THR A 91 0.60 8.62 4.06
CA THR A 91 1.67 7.72 4.49
C THR A 91 1.38 6.28 4.12
N LEU A 92 2.28 5.66 3.37
CA LEU A 92 2.28 4.23 3.07
C LEU A 92 3.49 3.57 3.71
N ASP A 93 3.24 2.57 4.54
CA ASP A 93 4.28 1.77 5.16
C ASP A 93 4.21 0.33 4.66
N ILE A 94 5.18 0.00 3.81
CA ILE A 94 5.34 -1.29 3.13
C ILE A 94 6.81 -1.75 3.22
N GLU A 95 7.48 -1.44 4.32
CA GLU A 95 8.85 -1.88 4.56
C GLU A 95 8.93 -3.42 4.66
N ASN A 96 7.99 -4.02 5.39
CA ASN A 96 8.02 -5.43 5.79
C ASN A 96 7.02 -6.27 4.97
N VAL A 97 7.11 -6.18 3.64
CA VAL A 97 6.20 -6.89 2.74
C VAL A 97 6.92 -7.66 1.63
N HIS A 98 6.23 -8.63 1.05
CA HIS A 98 6.65 -9.27 -0.18
C HIS A 98 6.57 -8.31 -1.39
N ASP A 99 7.48 -8.46 -2.37
CA ASP A 99 7.57 -7.61 -3.56
C ASP A 99 6.25 -7.45 -4.34
N ASP A 100 5.40 -8.49 -4.34
CA ASP A 100 4.08 -8.45 -4.99
C ASP A 100 3.19 -7.32 -4.45
N TYR A 101 3.28 -6.99 -3.16
CA TYR A 101 2.52 -5.87 -2.58
C TYR A 101 3.14 -4.52 -2.95
N ILE A 102 4.46 -4.46 -3.13
CA ILE A 102 5.10 -3.25 -3.65
C ILE A 102 4.64 -3.03 -5.10
N GLU A 103 4.56 -4.09 -5.93
CA GLU A 103 3.96 -4.00 -7.26
C GLU A 103 2.49 -3.55 -7.19
N GLU A 104 1.72 -4.09 -6.25
CA GLU A 104 0.31 -3.72 -6.00
C GLU A 104 0.11 -2.21 -5.83
N PHE A 105 1.02 -1.57 -5.07
CA PHE A 105 0.97 -0.14 -4.77
C PHE A 105 1.64 0.74 -5.83
N LEU A 106 2.79 0.34 -6.35
CA LEU A 106 3.55 1.17 -7.28
C LEU A 106 3.02 1.11 -8.71
N PHE A 107 2.32 0.04 -9.11
CA PHE A 107 1.76 -0.01 -10.47
C PHE A 107 0.53 0.87 -10.59
N ASN A 108 0.58 1.81 -11.52
CA ASN A 108 -0.51 2.73 -11.83
C ASN A 108 -1.79 2.06 -12.37
N ILE A 109 -1.68 0.82 -12.85
CA ILE A 109 -2.80 0.00 -13.34
C ILE A 109 -3.57 -0.73 -12.23
N LYS A 110 -3.02 -0.76 -11.01
CA LYS A 110 -3.64 -1.43 -9.84
C LYS A 110 -4.04 -0.43 -8.78
N THR A 111 -3.13 0.51 -8.51
CA THR A 111 -3.31 1.54 -7.50
C THR A 111 -3.05 2.91 -8.12
N TYR A 112 -3.77 3.92 -7.65
CA TYR A 112 -3.49 5.31 -7.96
C TYR A 112 -3.38 6.11 -6.66
N PHE A 113 -2.23 6.74 -6.50
CA PHE A 113 -1.96 7.70 -5.44
C PHE A 113 -2.37 9.12 -5.83
N HIS A 114 -2.74 9.94 -4.84
CA HIS A 114 -2.65 11.38 -4.99
C HIS A 114 -1.19 11.86 -4.79
N ASN A 115 -0.91 13.15 -4.99
CA ASN A 115 0.43 13.71 -4.76
C ASN A 115 0.75 13.81 -3.26
N ASN A 116 2.04 13.98 -2.95
CA ASN A 116 2.57 14.25 -1.60
C ASN A 116 2.49 13.05 -0.65
N ILE A 117 2.92 11.88 -1.15
CA ILE A 117 2.96 10.67 -0.33
C ILE A 117 4.35 10.45 0.25
N LEU A 118 4.37 10.13 1.54
CA LEU A 118 5.49 9.56 2.27
C LEU A 118 5.45 8.04 2.21
N VAL A 119 6.54 7.40 1.78
CA VAL A 119 6.61 5.93 1.67
C VAL A 119 7.77 5.36 2.49
N TYR A 120 7.47 4.36 3.32
CA TYR A 120 8.46 3.50 3.97
C TYR A 120 8.57 2.20 3.19
N ILE A 121 9.77 1.88 2.70
CA ILE A 121 9.97 0.73 1.80
C ILE A 121 11.40 0.20 1.86
N ASN A 122 11.55 -1.10 1.67
CA ASN A 122 12.84 -1.76 1.51
C ASN A 122 13.51 -1.38 0.17
N TYR A 123 14.75 -0.90 0.19
CA TYR A 123 15.45 -0.46 -1.03
C TYR A 123 15.63 -1.60 -2.05
N LYS A 124 16.05 -2.79 -1.60
CA LYS A 124 16.28 -3.93 -2.51
C LYS A 124 15.00 -4.40 -3.17
N SER A 125 13.90 -4.43 -2.45
CA SER A 125 12.60 -4.77 -3.02
C SER A 125 12.11 -3.71 -4.00
N LEU A 126 12.29 -2.43 -3.68
CA LEU A 126 11.97 -1.33 -4.59
C LEU A 126 12.78 -1.41 -5.89
N GLU A 127 14.09 -1.65 -5.79
CA GLU A 127 15.00 -1.81 -6.93
C GLU A 127 14.54 -2.98 -7.84
N ARG A 128 14.18 -4.13 -7.26
CA ARG A 128 13.65 -5.27 -8.03
C ARG A 128 12.34 -4.93 -8.75
N VAL A 129 11.36 -4.35 -8.03
CA VAL A 129 10.03 -4.05 -8.58
C VAL A 129 10.11 -3.02 -9.72
N THR A 130 10.90 -1.97 -9.52
CA THR A 130 11.11 -0.90 -10.52
C THR A 130 12.09 -1.29 -11.63
N HIS A 131 12.64 -2.50 -11.59
CA HIS A 131 13.67 -2.99 -12.52
C HIS A 131 14.86 -2.02 -12.59
N ASN A 132 15.52 -1.80 -11.45
CA ASN A 132 16.60 -0.83 -11.29
C ASN A 132 16.17 0.58 -11.72
N PHE A 133 14.94 0.99 -11.38
CA PHE A 133 14.40 2.31 -11.68
C PHE A 133 14.26 2.60 -13.18
N THR A 134 13.89 1.58 -13.98
CA THR A 134 13.68 1.72 -15.43
C THR A 134 12.27 1.35 -15.89
N ARG A 135 11.40 0.90 -15.00
CA ARG A 135 10.06 0.40 -15.34
C ARG A 135 9.03 1.53 -15.44
N ASP A 136 8.52 1.82 -16.63
CA ASP A 136 7.55 2.92 -16.83
C ASP A 136 6.23 2.74 -16.04
N ALA A 137 5.76 1.49 -15.90
CA ALA A 137 4.48 1.19 -15.24
C ALA A 137 4.44 1.62 -13.75
N THR A 138 5.59 1.72 -13.10
CA THR A 138 5.69 2.18 -11.70
C THR A 138 5.95 3.68 -11.59
N GLN A 139 6.41 4.33 -12.67
CA GLN A 139 6.90 5.70 -12.65
C GLN A 139 5.80 6.72 -12.27
N ILE A 140 4.55 6.49 -12.70
CA ILE A 140 3.43 7.42 -12.43
C ILE A 140 3.08 7.50 -10.95
N ASN A 141 3.18 6.40 -10.19
CA ASN A 141 2.94 6.46 -8.75
C ASN A 141 4.20 6.91 -8.01
N CYS A 142 5.38 6.51 -8.48
CA CYS A 142 6.65 6.96 -7.89
C CYS A 142 6.84 8.48 -8.01
N SER A 143 6.41 9.12 -9.09
CA SER A 143 6.48 10.57 -9.26
C SER A 143 5.60 11.37 -8.30
N LYS A 144 4.69 10.71 -7.57
CA LYS A 144 3.81 11.33 -6.57
C LYS A 144 4.34 11.21 -5.14
N ILE A 145 5.40 10.42 -4.96
CA ILE A 145 6.08 10.24 -3.69
C ILE A 145 7.01 11.44 -3.47
N THR A 146 6.81 12.16 -2.37
CA THR A 146 7.59 13.35 -2.00
C THR A 146 8.62 13.07 -0.92
N GLU A 147 8.44 11.99 -0.17
CA GLU A 147 9.39 11.55 0.85
C GLU A 147 9.45 10.03 0.80
N ILE A 148 10.66 9.49 0.82
CA ILE A 148 10.88 8.04 0.83
C ILE A 148 11.93 7.69 1.88
N TYR A 149 11.57 6.75 2.75
CA TYR A 149 12.45 6.18 3.75
C TYR A 149 12.87 4.80 3.29
N LEU A 150 14.16 4.65 3.02
CA LEU A 150 14.75 3.46 2.44
C LEU A 150 15.49 2.65 3.49
N PHE A 151 15.02 1.43 3.73
CA PHE A 151 15.64 0.52 4.67
C PHE A 151 16.68 -0.39 4.00
N GLU A 152 17.61 -0.87 4.83
CA GLU A 152 18.61 -1.91 4.54
C GLU A 152 19.79 -1.54 3.60
N GLU A 153 19.93 -0.29 3.16
CA GLU A 153 21.06 0.13 2.30
C GLU A 153 21.57 1.52 2.65
N LYS A 154 22.90 1.73 2.54
CA LYS A 154 23.53 3.07 2.69
C LYS A 154 23.94 3.71 1.36
N ASN A 155 23.97 2.94 0.28
CA ASN A 155 24.44 3.37 -1.04
C ASN A 155 23.35 3.13 -2.07
N TYR A 156 22.72 4.20 -2.53
CA TYR A 156 21.66 4.13 -3.52
C TYR A 156 22.21 4.29 -4.95
N SER A 157 21.53 3.69 -5.92
CA SER A 157 21.81 3.95 -7.35
C SER A 157 21.56 5.42 -7.68
N ASN A 158 22.39 6.00 -8.55
CA ASN A 158 22.14 7.35 -9.09
C ASN A 158 20.79 7.45 -9.82
N SER A 159 20.32 6.35 -10.42
CA SER A 159 19.02 6.31 -11.10
C SER A 159 17.82 6.46 -10.16
N LEU A 160 18.00 6.26 -8.86
CA LEU A 160 16.95 6.47 -7.86
C LEU A 160 16.46 7.93 -7.87
N CYS A 161 17.38 8.89 -7.90
CA CYS A 161 17.07 10.32 -7.85
C CYS A 161 16.27 10.77 -9.08
N ASP A 162 16.63 10.28 -10.27
CA ASP A 162 15.90 10.60 -11.51
C ASP A 162 14.47 10.03 -11.49
N TYR A 163 14.31 8.86 -10.87
CA TYR A 163 13.06 8.13 -10.78
C TYR A 163 12.09 8.72 -9.75
N PHE A 164 12.64 9.34 -8.70
CA PHE A 164 11.93 10.04 -7.63
C PHE A 164 12.32 11.52 -7.61
N SER A 165 12.16 12.20 -8.75
CA SER A 165 12.70 13.54 -9.02
C SER A 165 12.30 14.65 -8.05
N ILE A 166 11.22 14.46 -7.26
CA ILE A 166 10.75 15.41 -6.26
C ILE A 166 10.89 14.91 -4.82
N ALA A 167 11.38 13.68 -4.62
CA ALA A 167 11.36 13.06 -3.31
C ALA A 167 12.60 13.41 -2.49
N ILE A 168 12.39 13.66 -1.19
CA ILE A 168 13.46 13.63 -0.20
C ILE A 168 13.71 12.15 0.16
N ILE A 169 14.95 11.71 -0.02
CA ILE A 169 15.37 10.33 0.25
C ILE A 169 16.05 10.29 1.62
N HIS A 170 15.54 9.44 2.51
CA HIS A 170 16.00 9.23 3.89
C HIS A 170 16.58 7.84 4.10
#